data_AF-A0A2X4TS47-F1
#
_entry.id   AF-A0A2X4TS47-F1
#
_cell.length_a   1.000
_cell.length_b   1.000
_cell.length_c   1.000
_cell.angle_alpha   90.00
_cell.angle_beta   90.00
_cell.angle_gamma   90.00
#
_symmetry.space_group_name_H-M   'P 1'
#
loop_
_entity.id
_entity.type
_entity.pdbx_description
1 polymer ?
#
loop_
_entity_poly.entity_id
_entity_poly.type
_entity_poly.pdbx_seq_one_letter_code
_entity_poly.pdbx_strand_id
1 'polypeptide(L)'
;MVVTAIGFSGLLASFAYISPMMTEVAGFAPENLAWILSIYGVGLVVGNIVAAKFADRALVPTILTLLILLTLVLLLFTYTIHIKPLAIITVFLLGAIGFGTIPPLQMYVMEKATGAPTLASAANISAFNLGASGGVWLGGMAIDAGYGFVSPNWVGAMTTGIGLLIAIYAVRQKQELALENNC
;
A
#
# COMPACT_ATOMS: atom_id res chain seq x y z
N MET A 1 6.38 -0.32 12.71
CA MET A 1 5.00 -0.78 13.02
C MET A 1 3.95 0.29 12.72
N VAL A 2 4.06 1.53 13.21
CA VAL A 2 3.10 2.60 12.84
C VAL A 2 3.05 2.85 11.32
N VAL A 3 4.23 2.99 10.69
CA VAL A 3 4.34 3.11 9.22
C VAL A 3 3.73 1.90 8.51
N THR A 4 3.88 0.69 9.06
CA THR A 4 3.25 -0.53 8.53
C THR A 4 1.73 -0.44 8.54
N ALA A 5 1.15 -0.14 9.72
CA ALA A 5 -0.28 -0.07 9.90
C ALA A 5 -0.90 1.04 9.03
N ILE A 6 -0.32 2.23 9.04
CA ILE A 6 -0.88 3.40 8.34
C ILE A 6 -0.57 3.33 6.84
N GLY A 7 0.67 3.04 6.46
CA GLY A 7 1.12 3.01 5.07
C GLY A 7 0.46 1.91 4.22
N PHE A 8 0.14 0.76 4.83
CA PHE A 8 -0.52 -0.34 4.12
C PHE A 8 -2.05 -0.21 4.07
N SER A 9 -2.66 0.54 4.99
CA SER A 9 -4.11 0.69 5.10
C SER A 9 -4.75 1.14 3.78
N GLY A 10 -4.08 2.02 3.04
CA GLY A 10 -4.66 2.61 1.83
C GLY A 10 -4.78 1.66 0.65
N LEU A 11 -3.87 0.69 0.52
CA LEU A 11 -4.00 -0.37 -0.48
C LEU A 11 -5.28 -1.17 -0.26
N LEU A 12 -5.56 -1.53 0.99
CA LEU A 12 -6.66 -2.44 1.32
C LEU A 12 -8.00 -1.72 1.25
N ALA A 13 -8.03 -0.43 1.58
CA ALA A 13 -9.18 0.44 1.30
C ALA A 13 -9.56 0.38 -0.18
N SER A 14 -8.61 0.58 -1.10
CA SER A 14 -8.88 0.52 -2.54
C SER A 14 -9.25 -0.89 -3.01
N PHE A 15 -8.48 -1.90 -2.63
CA PHE A 15 -8.66 -3.28 -3.08
C PHE A 15 -10.01 -3.87 -2.64
N ALA A 16 -10.46 -3.61 -1.41
CA ALA A 16 -11.73 -4.15 -0.91
C ALA A 16 -12.95 -3.69 -1.73
N TYR A 17 -12.86 -2.51 -2.36
CA TYR A 17 -13.93 -1.95 -3.18
C TYR A 17 -13.59 -1.98 -4.69
N ILE A 18 -12.60 -2.77 -5.10
CA ILE A 18 -12.19 -2.85 -6.52
C ILE A 18 -13.32 -3.41 -7.40
N SER A 19 -14.10 -4.36 -6.90
CA SER A 19 -15.23 -4.95 -7.63
C SER A 19 -16.29 -3.90 -7.99
N PRO A 20 -16.91 -3.18 -7.02
CA PRO A 20 -17.87 -2.14 -7.35
C PRO A 20 -17.24 -0.96 -8.11
N MET A 21 -15.97 -0.63 -7.88
CA MET A 21 -15.25 0.34 -8.70
C MET A 21 -15.22 -0.06 -10.18
N MET A 22 -14.89 -1.32 -10.48
CA MET A 22 -14.77 -1.79 -11.86
C MET A 22 -16.12 -1.99 -12.55
N THR A 23 -17.16 -2.40 -11.81
CA THR A 23 -18.49 -2.61 -12.40
C THR A 23 -19.32 -1.33 -12.47
N GLU A 24 -19.46 -0.60 -11.37
CA GLU A 24 -20.37 0.54 -11.26
C GLU A 24 -19.76 1.84 -11.82
N VAL A 25 -18.44 2.02 -11.73
CA VAL A 25 -17.77 3.26 -12.18
C VAL A 25 -17.12 3.07 -13.55
N ALA A 26 -16.29 2.03 -13.71
CA ALA A 26 -15.60 1.79 -14.98
C ALA A 26 -16.49 1.10 -16.03
N GLY A 27 -17.65 0.57 -15.63
CA GLY A 27 -18.63 -0.03 -16.54
C GLY A 27 -18.18 -1.35 -17.16
N PHE A 28 -17.38 -2.15 -16.46
CA PHE A 28 -17.09 -3.52 -16.85
C PHE A 28 -18.25 -4.45 -16.48
N ALA A 29 -18.57 -5.43 -17.33
CA ALA A 29 -19.50 -6.49 -16.96
C ALA A 29 -18.91 -7.34 -15.80
N PRO A 30 -19.73 -7.82 -14.85
CA PRO A 30 -19.27 -8.62 -13.71
C PRO A 30 -18.45 -9.86 -14.09
N GLU A 31 -18.73 -10.48 -15.24
CA GLU A 31 -17.99 -11.62 -15.77
C GLU A 31 -16.49 -11.31 -16.03
N ASN A 32 -16.15 -10.03 -16.25
CA ASN A 32 -14.77 -9.61 -16.48
C ASN A 32 -13.94 -9.52 -15.20
N LEU A 33 -14.57 -9.50 -14.02
CA LEU A 33 -13.86 -9.33 -12.75
C LEU A 33 -12.84 -10.44 -12.51
N ALA A 34 -13.12 -11.67 -12.95
CA ALA A 34 -12.20 -12.79 -12.77
C ALA A 34 -10.84 -12.55 -13.43
N TRP A 35 -10.81 -12.10 -14.68
CA TRP A 35 -9.54 -11.83 -15.37
C TRP A 35 -8.90 -10.51 -14.92
N ILE A 36 -9.70 -9.50 -14.54
CA ILE A 36 -9.19 -8.24 -13.96
C ILE A 36 -8.45 -8.51 -12.64
N LEU A 37 -9.05 -9.33 -11.76
CA LEU A 37 -8.41 -9.77 -10.52
C LEU A 37 -7.23 -10.71 -10.76
N SER A 38 -7.24 -11.45 -11.87
CA SER A 38 -6.06 -12.22 -12.29
C SER A 38 -4.90 -11.29 -12.65
N ILE A 39 -5.14 -10.18 -13.35
CA ILE A 39 -4.13 -9.15 -13.63
C ILE A 39 -3.61 -8.51 -12.34
N TYR A 40 -4.50 -8.21 -11.40
CA TYR A 40 -4.12 -7.76 -10.07
C TYR A 40 -3.17 -8.76 -9.37
N GLY A 41 -3.53 -10.05 -9.41
CA GLY A 41 -2.74 -11.14 -8.83
C GLY A 41 -1.37 -11.31 -9.49
N VAL A 42 -1.28 -11.19 -10.82
CA VAL A 42 0.01 -11.17 -11.53
C VAL A 42 0.85 -9.98 -11.08
N GLY A 43 0.23 -8.80 -10.97
CA GLY A 43 0.86 -7.60 -10.41
C GLY A 43 1.45 -7.87 -9.03
N LEU A 44 0.64 -8.38 -8.10
CA LEU A 44 1.04 -8.76 -6.75
C LEU A 44 2.27 -9.67 -6.73
N VAL A 45 2.28 -10.74 -7.53
CA VAL A 45 3.40 -11.69 -7.58
C VAL A 45 4.67 -11.00 -8.07
N VAL A 46 4.58 -10.30 -9.19
CA VAL A 46 5.72 -9.56 -9.78
C VAL A 46 6.25 -8.52 -8.80
N GLY A 47 5.35 -7.73 -8.22
CA GLY A 47 5.66 -6.68 -7.26
C GLY A 47 6.40 -7.18 -6.04
N ASN A 48 5.93 -8.26 -5.42
CA ASN A 48 6.58 -8.86 -4.25
C ASN A 48 8.00 -9.33 -4.55
N ILE A 49 8.21 -10.02 -5.68
CA ILE A 49 9.52 -10.53 -6.08
C ILE A 49 10.48 -9.37 -6.36
N VAL A 50 10.03 -8.38 -7.13
CA VAL A 50 10.84 -7.23 -7.53
C VAL A 50 11.20 -6.36 -6.32
N ALA A 51 10.21 -6.07 -5.47
CA ALA A 51 10.41 -5.26 -4.27
C ALA A 51 11.36 -5.92 -3.26
N ALA A 52 11.24 -7.24 -3.05
CA ALA A 52 12.16 -7.98 -2.18
C ALA A 52 13.61 -7.86 -2.68
N LYS A 53 13.84 -8.03 -3.99
CA LYS A 53 15.17 -7.89 -4.60
C LYS A 53 15.76 -6.49 -4.47
N PHE A 54 14.94 -5.44 -4.57
CA PHE A 54 15.41 -4.07 -4.34
C PHE A 54 15.66 -3.80 -2.85
N ALA A 55 14.84 -4.35 -1.97
CA ALA A 55 14.99 -4.23 -0.52
C ALA A 55 16.28 -4.87 0.00
N ASP A 56 16.70 -6.00 -0.56
CA ASP A 56 17.98 -6.64 -0.24
C ASP A 56 19.19 -5.73 -0.52
N ARG A 57 19.07 -4.82 -1.50
CA ARG A 57 20.13 -3.87 -1.86
C ARG A 57 20.04 -2.57 -1.06
N ALA A 58 18.83 -2.04 -0.91
CA ALA A 58 18.58 -0.73 -0.32
C ALA A 58 17.19 -0.71 0.33
N LEU A 59 17.09 -1.25 1.54
CA LEU A 59 15.83 -1.46 2.25
C LEU A 59 15.02 -0.18 2.46
N VAL A 60 15.60 0.83 3.11
CA VAL A 60 14.91 2.09 3.43
C VAL A 60 14.50 2.87 2.17
N PRO A 61 15.38 3.08 1.18
CA PRO A 61 14.98 3.70 -0.09
C PRO A 61 13.86 2.96 -0.82
N THR A 62 13.87 1.63 -0.78
CA THR A 62 12.81 0.80 -1.40
C THR A 62 11.47 1.04 -0.72
N ILE A 63 11.42 1.05 0.61
CA ILE A 63 10.19 1.34 1.38
C ILE A 63 9.64 2.73 1.02
N LEU A 64 10.48 3.77 1.05
CA LEU A 64 10.03 5.13 0.74
C LEU A 64 9.53 5.24 -0.71
N THR A 65 10.24 4.64 -1.66
CA THR A 65 9.85 4.63 -3.07
C THR A 65 8.51 3.94 -3.27
N LEU A 66 8.28 2.79 -2.65
CA LEU A 66 7.03 2.06 -2.76
C LEU A 66 5.86 2.81 -2.12
N LEU A 67 6.06 3.48 -0.97
CA LEU A 67 5.03 4.31 -0.35
C LEU A 67 4.67 5.54 -1.22
N ILE A 68 5.67 6.17 -1.86
CA ILE A 68 5.45 7.25 -2.84
C ILE A 68 4.64 6.72 -4.02
N LEU A 69 5.11 5.63 -4.64
CA LEU A 69 4.47 5.05 -5.80
C LEU A 69 3.05 4.57 -5.49
N LEU A 70 2.81 4.00 -4.31
CA LEU A 70 1.48 3.55 -3.89
C LEU A 70 0.53 4.74 -3.75
N THR A 71 0.99 5.81 -3.11
CA THR A 71 0.22 7.06 -3.00
C THR A 71 -0.15 7.59 -4.39
N LEU A 72 0.81 7.63 -5.31
CA LEU A 72 0.59 8.08 -6.68
C LEU A 72 -0.36 7.17 -7.46
N VAL A 73 -0.24 5.85 -7.33
CA VAL A 73 -1.13 4.89 -7.98
C VAL A 73 -2.56 5.02 -7.49
N LEU A 74 -2.76 5.22 -6.18
CA LEU A 74 -4.09 5.45 -5.61
C LEU A 74 -4.71 6.74 -6.16
N LEU A 75 -3.94 7.82 -6.23
CA LEU A 75 -4.38 9.08 -6.85
C LEU A 75 -4.62 8.95 -8.35
N LEU A 76 -3.78 8.21 -9.07
CA LEU A 76 -3.98 7.96 -10.50
C LEU A 76 -5.25 7.16 -10.73
N PHE A 77 -5.55 6.19 -9.86
CA PHE A 77 -6.72 5.33 -10.01
C PHE A 77 -8.03 6.11 -9.98
N THR A 78 -8.09 7.23 -9.24
CA THR A 78 -9.29 8.08 -9.23
C THR A 78 -9.63 8.66 -10.60
N TYR A 79 -8.62 8.82 -11.48
CA TYR A 79 -8.82 9.35 -12.83
C TYR A 79 -8.84 8.24 -13.87
N THR A 80 -7.96 7.24 -13.76
CA THR A 80 -7.84 6.17 -14.75
C THR A 80 -9.05 5.24 -14.75
N ILE A 81 -9.81 5.17 -13.65
CA ILE A 81 -11.03 4.36 -13.56
C ILE A 81 -12.08 4.70 -14.61
N HIS A 82 -12.11 5.94 -15.09
CA HIS A 82 -13.04 6.38 -16.13
C HIS A 82 -12.61 5.99 -17.56
N ILE A 83 -11.41 5.42 -17.72
CA ILE A 83 -10.84 5.03 -19.01
C ILE A 83 -10.43 3.55 -18.92
N LYS A 84 -11.27 2.65 -19.45
CA LYS A 84 -11.16 1.18 -19.28
C LYS A 84 -9.73 0.60 -19.44
N PRO A 85 -8.97 0.90 -20.51
CA PRO A 85 -7.60 0.40 -20.63
C PRO A 85 -6.66 0.90 -19.52
N LEU A 86 -6.78 2.17 -19.12
CA LEU A 86 -5.95 2.75 -18.06
C LEU A 86 -6.33 2.20 -16.68
N ALA A 87 -7.62 1.92 -16.44
CA ALA A 87 -8.07 1.26 -15.23
C ALA A 87 -7.39 -0.11 -15.06
N ILE A 88 -7.34 -0.94 -16.11
CA ILE A 88 -6.68 -2.26 -16.07
C ILE A 88 -5.19 -2.13 -15.74
N ILE A 89 -4.49 -1.18 -16.38
CA ILE A 89 -3.08 -0.91 -16.09
C ILE A 89 -2.90 -0.49 -14.63
N THR A 90 -3.80 0.33 -14.12
CA THR A 90 -3.73 0.82 -12.73
C THR A 90 -4.04 -0.30 -11.74
N VAL A 91 -4.94 -1.22 -12.06
CA VAL A 91 -5.20 -2.43 -11.27
C VAL A 91 -3.94 -3.30 -11.17
N PHE A 92 -3.22 -3.51 -12.28
CA PHE A 92 -1.93 -4.19 -12.26
C PHE A 92 -0.92 -3.48 -11.35
N LEU A 93 -0.78 -2.16 -11.52
CA LEU A 93 0.15 -1.34 -10.72
C LEU A 93 -0.22 -1.31 -9.24
N LEU A 94 -1.51 -1.29 -8.91
CA LEU A 94 -2.02 -1.34 -7.55
C LEU A 94 -1.65 -2.67 -6.89
N GLY A 95 -1.81 -3.79 -7.61
CA GLY A 95 -1.34 -5.10 -7.16
C GLY A 95 0.17 -5.12 -6.95
N ALA A 96 0.93 -4.67 -7.95
CA ALA A 96 2.39 -4.72 -7.92
C ALA A 96 3.02 -3.83 -6.85
N ILE A 97 2.70 -2.54 -6.85
CA ILE A 97 3.29 -1.56 -5.93
C ILE A 97 2.71 -1.74 -4.54
N GLY A 98 1.39 -1.96 -4.44
CA GLY A 98 0.70 -2.14 -3.17
C GLY A 98 1.23 -3.32 -2.39
N PHE A 99 1.11 -4.54 -2.93
CA PHE A 99 1.58 -5.72 -2.22
C PHE A 99 3.10 -5.78 -2.12
N GLY A 100 3.82 -5.18 -3.07
CA GLY A 100 5.28 -5.04 -3.00
C GLY A 100 5.78 -4.29 -1.76
N THR A 101 4.94 -3.50 -1.06
CA THR A 101 5.31 -2.88 0.23
C THR A 101 5.49 -3.89 1.36
N ILE A 102 4.85 -5.06 1.30
CA ILE A 102 4.82 -6.02 2.40
C ILE A 102 6.20 -6.59 2.71
N PRO A 103 6.97 -7.16 1.75
CA PRO A 103 8.27 -7.76 2.07
C PRO A 103 9.28 -6.77 2.66
N PRO A 104 9.50 -5.57 2.07
CA PRO A 104 10.45 -4.59 2.63
C PRO A 104 10.06 -4.12 4.03
N LEU A 105 8.78 -3.86 4.30
CA LEU A 105 8.32 -3.46 5.63
C LEU A 105 8.50 -4.58 6.66
N GLN A 106 8.24 -5.83 6.27
CA GLN A 106 8.47 -7.01 7.12
C GLN A 106 9.95 -7.19 7.43
N MET A 107 10.81 -7.12 6.42
CA MET A 107 12.28 -7.21 6.56
C MET A 107 12.80 -6.13 7.52
N TYR A 108 12.35 -4.89 7.37
CA TYR A 108 12.78 -3.78 8.22
C TYR A 108 12.46 -3.99 9.70
N VAL A 109 11.27 -4.52 10.00
CA VAL A 109 10.90 -4.81 11.39
C VAL A 109 11.72 -5.97 11.95
N MET A 110 11.97 -7.01 11.15
CA MET A 110 12.79 -8.14 11.59
C MET A 110 14.25 -7.75 11.85
N GLU A 111 14.87 -6.93 11.00
CA GLU A 111 16.26 -6.44 11.20
C GLU A 111 16.42 -5.58 12.46
N LYS A 112 15.35 -4.94 12.93
CA LYS A 112 15.37 -4.08 14.12
C LYS A 112 15.14 -4.84 15.42
N ALA A 113 14.63 -6.07 15.36
CA ALA A 113 14.28 -6.86 16.53
C ALA A 113 15.39 -7.86 16.90
N THR A 114 16.51 -7.36 17.43
CA THR A 114 17.60 -8.21 17.95
C THR A 114 17.12 -8.99 19.17
N GLY A 115 16.99 -10.32 19.04
CA GLY A 115 16.64 -11.23 20.14
C GLY A 115 15.25 -11.87 20.05
N ALA A 116 14.31 -11.27 19.32
CA ALA A 116 12.96 -11.82 19.16
C ALA A 116 12.33 -11.55 17.76
N PRO A 117 13.00 -11.93 16.65
CA PRO A 117 12.55 -11.63 15.29
C PRO A 117 11.21 -12.29 14.93
N THR A 118 10.91 -13.47 15.50
CA THR A 118 9.63 -14.17 15.28
C THR A 118 8.46 -13.43 15.92
N LEU A 119 8.63 -12.93 17.15
CA LEU A 119 7.61 -12.12 17.85
C LEU A 119 7.39 -10.78 17.12
N ALA A 120 8.48 -10.13 16.68
CA ALA A 120 8.40 -8.89 15.91
C ALA A 120 7.70 -9.09 14.56
N SER A 121 7.97 -10.21 13.89
CA SER A 121 7.28 -10.61 12.65
C SER A 121 5.77 -10.77 12.87
N ALA A 122 5.38 -11.51 13.92
CA ALA A 122 3.97 -11.70 14.27
C ALA A 122 3.27 -10.36 14.60
N ALA A 123 3.89 -9.53 15.43
CA ALA A 123 3.37 -8.20 15.76
C ALA A 123 3.25 -7.29 14.54
N ASN A 124 4.16 -7.39 13.56
CA ASN A 124 4.06 -6.63 12.31
C ASN A 124 2.90 -7.12 11.43
N ILE A 125 2.66 -8.42 11.37
CA ILE A 125 1.49 -8.99 10.70
C ILE A 125 0.20 -8.51 11.38
N SER A 126 0.15 -8.45 12.71
CA SER A 126 -0.97 -7.85 13.43
C SER A 126 -1.15 -6.37 13.07
N ALA A 127 -0.06 -5.59 12.98
CA ALA A 127 -0.11 -4.20 12.55
C ALA A 127 -0.63 -4.05 11.11
N PHE A 128 -0.22 -4.93 10.18
CA PHE A 128 -0.77 -4.98 8.82
C PHE A 128 -2.27 -5.24 8.82
N ASN A 129 -2.75 -6.21 9.60
CA ASN A 129 -4.18 -6.54 9.67
C ASN A 129 -5.00 -5.39 10.29
N LEU A 130 -4.52 -4.78 11.37
CA LEU A 130 -5.17 -3.61 11.96
C LEU A 130 -5.24 -2.44 10.96
N GLY A 131 -4.14 -2.18 10.25
CA GLY A 131 -4.09 -1.20 9.18
C GLY A 131 -5.06 -1.50 8.05
N ALA A 132 -5.09 -2.74 7.57
CA ALA A 132 -5.99 -3.21 6.53
C ALA A 132 -7.46 -3.03 6.92
N SER A 133 -7.86 -3.53 8.09
CA SER A 133 -9.22 -3.39 8.61
C SER A 133 -9.60 -1.92 8.79
N GLY A 134 -8.71 -1.10 9.34
CA GLY A 134 -8.93 0.34 9.49
C GLY A 134 -9.10 1.05 8.15
N GLY A 135 -8.27 0.71 7.15
CA GLY A 135 -8.37 1.28 5.81
C GLY A 135 -9.68 0.92 5.11
N VAL A 136 -10.08 -0.36 5.16
CA VAL A 136 -11.37 -0.80 4.59
C VAL A 136 -12.53 -0.11 5.28
N TRP A 137 -12.51 -0.03 6.62
CA TRP A 137 -13.55 0.65 7.38
C TRP A 137 -13.68 2.14 7.02
N LEU A 138 -12.57 2.87 6.95
CA LEU A 138 -12.56 4.28 6.53
C LEU A 138 -13.02 4.46 5.08
N GLY A 139 -12.64 3.55 4.18
CA GLY A 139 -13.12 3.53 2.80
C GLY A 139 -14.63 3.32 2.72
N GLY A 140 -15.17 2.38 3.52
CA GLY A 140 -16.60 2.15 3.65
C GLY A 140 -17.36 3.36 4.18
N MET A 141 -16.84 4.00 5.23
CA MET A 141 -17.44 5.23 5.77
C MET A 141 -17.50 6.35 4.72
N ALA A 142 -16.48 6.48 3.87
CA ALA A 142 -16.50 7.47 2.80
C ALA A 142 -17.57 7.16 1.73
N ILE A 143 -17.77 5.88 1.43
CA ILE A 143 -18.87 5.44 0.56
C ILE A 143 -20.22 5.74 1.20
N ASP A 144 -20.42 5.37 2.48
CA ASP A 144 -21.66 5.59 3.23
C ASP A 144 -22.02 7.07 3.37
N ALA A 145 -21.00 7.94 3.42
CA ALA A 145 -21.16 9.40 3.42
C ALA A 145 -21.57 9.98 2.05
N GLY A 146 -21.70 9.14 1.01
CA GLY A 146 -22.16 9.55 -0.32
C GLY A 146 -21.06 10.01 -1.28
N TYR A 147 -19.77 9.82 -0.95
CA TYR A 147 -18.66 10.20 -1.83
C TYR A 147 -18.41 9.21 -2.99
N GLY A 148 -19.19 8.13 -3.07
CA GLY A 148 -19.16 7.15 -4.16
C GLY A 148 -18.00 6.15 -4.10
N PHE A 149 -18.00 5.18 -5.03
CA PHE A 149 -17.06 4.05 -5.02
C PHE A 149 -15.60 4.41 -5.31
N VAL A 150 -15.31 5.61 -5.81
CA VAL A 150 -13.94 6.09 -6.03
C VAL A 150 -13.32 6.63 -4.72
N SER A 151 -14.13 6.98 -3.72
CA SER A 151 -13.67 7.57 -2.47
C SER A 151 -12.64 6.74 -1.67
N PRO A 152 -12.65 5.39 -1.66
CA PRO A 152 -11.61 4.62 -0.97
C PRO A 152 -10.21 4.86 -1.52
N ASN A 153 -10.05 5.24 -2.79
CA ASN A 153 -8.75 5.59 -3.36
C ASN A 153 -8.21 6.89 -2.75
N TRP A 154 -9.07 7.88 -2.50
CA TRP A 154 -8.71 9.12 -1.81
C TRP A 154 -8.33 8.87 -0.36
N VAL A 155 -9.16 8.12 0.37
CA VAL A 155 -8.87 7.70 1.75
C VAL A 155 -7.52 6.99 1.79
N GLY A 156 -7.30 6.05 0.88
CA GLY A 156 -6.06 5.29 0.83
C GLY A 156 -4.84 6.13 0.48
N ALA A 157 -4.97 7.10 -0.43
CA ALA A 157 -3.88 8.02 -0.75
C ALA A 157 -3.52 8.89 0.47
N MET A 158 -4.52 9.35 1.23
CA MET A 158 -4.28 10.13 2.45
C MET A 158 -3.59 9.29 3.52
N THR A 159 -4.09 8.09 3.82
CA THR A 159 -3.48 7.26 4.87
C THR A 159 -2.08 6.79 4.47
N THR A 160 -1.89 6.35 3.22
CA THR A 160 -0.56 5.98 2.70
C THR A 160 0.40 7.17 2.74
N GLY A 161 -0.07 8.36 2.35
CA GLY A 161 0.70 9.60 2.40
C GLY A 161 1.11 9.98 3.83
N ILE A 162 0.22 9.82 4.82
CA ILE A 162 0.57 10.00 6.24
C ILE A 162 1.64 8.99 6.65
N GLY A 163 1.49 7.72 6.27
CA GLY A 163 2.50 6.68 6.52
C GLY A 163 3.87 7.03 5.93
N LEU A 164 3.89 7.58 4.71
CA LEU A 164 5.09 8.09 4.05
C LEU A 164 5.74 9.25 4.82
N LEU A 165 4.96 10.24 5.25
CA LEU A 165 5.47 11.38 6.01
C LEU A 165 6.11 10.93 7.33
N ILE A 166 5.46 10.00 8.04
CA ILE A 166 6.01 9.38 9.26
C ILE A 166 7.31 8.64 8.94
N ALA A 167 7.37 7.90 7.83
CA ALA A 167 8.58 7.18 7.42
C ALA A 167 9.74 8.14 7.12
N ILE A 168 9.49 9.24 6.39
CA ILE A 168 10.49 10.26 6.09
C ILE A 168 10.99 10.92 7.38
N TYR A 169 10.07 11.29 8.28
CA TYR A 169 10.43 11.88 9.57
C TYR A 169 11.32 10.96 10.40
N ALA A 170 10.95 9.68 10.50
CA ALA A 170 11.72 8.69 11.25
C ALA A 170 13.14 8.47 10.66
N VAL A 171 13.28 8.52 9.34
CA VAL A 171 14.60 8.42 8.68
C VAL A 171 15.46 9.65 8.98
N ARG A 172 14.88 10.86 8.94
CA ARG A 172 15.60 12.12 9.22
C ARG A 172 16.11 12.19 10.66
N GLN A 173 15.27 11.88 11.64
CA GLN A 173 15.70 11.87 13.05
C GLN A 173 16.89 10.92 13.26
N LYS A 174 16.86 9.75 12.63
CA LYS A 174 17.96 8.79 12.78
C LYS A 174 19.28 9.29 12.17
N GLN A 175 19.20 10.10 11.10
CA GLN A 175 20.38 10.74 10.51
C GLN A 175 20.93 11.84 11.43
N GLU A 176 20.06 12.68 12.00
CA GLU A 176 20.45 13.74 12.94
C GLU A 176 21.18 13.16 14.17
N LEU A 177 20.62 12.12 14.79
CA LEU A 177 21.25 11.44 15.93
C LEU A 177 22.61 10.81 15.57
N ALA A 178 22.77 10.31 14.34
CA ALA A 178 24.04 9.73 13.89
C ALA A 178 25.12 10.81 13.66
N LEU A 179 24.71 12.02 13.30
CA LEU A 179 25.62 13.16 13.16
C LEU A 179 26.03 13.68 14.54
N GLU A 180 25.09 13.81 15.47
CA GLU A 180 25.37 14.24 16.85
C GLU A 180 26.34 13.30 17.59
N ASN A 181 26.18 11.98 17.43
CA ASN A 181 27.06 11.00 18.09
C ASN A 181 28.47 10.89 17.49
N ASN A 182 28.72 11.50 16.33
CA ASN A 182 30.03 11.52 15.65
C ASN A 182 30.80 12.83 15.87
N CYS A 183 30.25 13.76 16.65
CA CYS A 183 30.93 14.96 17.17
C CYS A 183 31.39 14.74 18.61
#